data_AF-A0AAJ8B0W5-F1
#
_entry.id   AF-A0AAJ8B0W5-F1
#
_cell.length_a   1.000
_cell.length_b   1.000
_cell.length_c   1.000
_cell.angle_alpha   90.00
_cell.angle_beta   90.00
_cell.angle_gamma   90.00
#
_symmetry.space_group_name_H-M   'P 1'
#
loop_
_entity.id
_entity.type
_entity.pdbx_description
1 polymer ?
#
loop_
_entity_poly.entity_id
_entity_poly.type
_entity_poly.pdbx_seq_one_letter_code
_entity_poly.pdbx_strand_id
1 'polypeptide(L)'
;MVTEVRGFTDPQKEDYFRKRFRDEEQASRIISHIKTSRSLHIMCHIPVFCWITATVLEDVLKTREGGELPKTLTEMYIHFLVVQSKLKTIKYDGGSGTDPHWSPENRKMIESLGKLAFDQLQKGNLIFYESDLTECGIDIRAASVYSGVFTADL
;
A
#
# COMPACT_ATOMS: atom_id res chain seq x y z
N MET A 1 -9.35 -12.25 31.22
CA MET A 1 -8.84 -13.10 30.12
C MET A 1 -8.43 -12.15 29.00
N VAL A 2 -7.17 -12.17 28.58
CA VAL A 2 -6.67 -11.34 27.45
C VAL A 2 -6.48 -12.28 26.27
N THR A 3 -7.06 -11.95 25.14
CA THR A 3 -6.89 -12.71 23.89
C THR A 3 -5.86 -11.97 23.04
N GLU A 4 -4.73 -12.60 22.78
CA GLU A 4 -3.71 -12.10 21.86
C GLU A 4 -4.13 -12.42 20.41
N VAL A 5 -4.28 -11.40 19.57
CA VAL A 5 -4.49 -11.61 18.14
C VAL A 5 -3.14 -11.94 17.51
N ARG A 6 -2.98 -13.18 17.05
CA ARG A 6 -1.78 -13.63 16.35
C ARG A 6 -1.93 -13.41 14.85
N GLY A 7 -0.84 -13.02 14.21
CA GLY A 7 -0.76 -12.89 12.76
C GLY A 7 -0.79 -14.23 12.02
N PHE A 8 -0.52 -14.21 10.71
CA PHE A 8 -0.43 -15.39 9.87
C PHE A 8 0.79 -16.25 10.17
N THR A 9 0.54 -17.55 10.33
CA THR A 9 1.56 -18.60 10.28
C THR A 9 2.08 -18.78 8.85
N ASP A 10 3.23 -19.42 8.66
CA ASP A 10 3.81 -19.60 7.32
C ASP A 10 2.87 -20.31 6.32
N PRO A 11 2.13 -21.38 6.70
CA PRO A 11 1.10 -21.95 5.82
C PRO A 11 0.00 -20.94 5.47
N GLN A 12 -0.46 -20.15 6.44
CA GLN A 12 -1.49 -19.13 6.20
C GLN A 12 -1.01 -18.01 5.28
N LYS A 13 0.27 -17.63 5.34
CA LYS A 13 0.88 -16.68 4.40
C LYS A 13 0.81 -17.23 2.97
N GLU A 14 1.23 -18.47 2.76
CA GLU A 14 1.18 -19.09 1.44
C GLU A 14 -0.24 -19.21 0.91
N ASP A 15 -1.17 -19.68 1.75
CA ASP A 15 -2.58 -19.81 1.40
C ASP A 15 -3.20 -18.47 1.00
N TYR A 16 -2.83 -17.39 1.70
CA TYR A 16 -3.27 -16.04 1.35
C TYR A 16 -2.83 -15.68 -0.09
N PHE A 17 -1.55 -15.86 -0.41
CA PHE A 17 -1.03 -15.50 -1.73
C PHE A 17 -1.58 -16.41 -2.84
N ARG A 18 -1.71 -17.73 -2.61
CA ARG A 18 -2.35 -18.65 -3.57
C ARG A 18 -3.80 -18.29 -3.83
N LYS A 19 -4.57 -17.91 -2.79
CA LYS A 19 -5.97 -17.47 -2.96
C LYS A 19 -6.06 -16.13 -3.68
N ARG A 20 -5.07 -15.25 -3.51
CA ARG A 20 -5.06 -13.90 -4.09
C ARG A 20 -4.67 -13.86 -5.57
N PHE A 21 -3.81 -14.78 -6.01
CA PHE A 21 -3.30 -14.86 -7.38
C PHE A 21 -3.82 -16.14 -8.06
N ARG A 22 -4.67 -15.99 -9.08
CA ARG A 22 -5.28 -17.14 -9.79
C ARG A 22 -4.28 -17.94 -10.64
N ASP A 23 -3.21 -17.27 -11.07
CA ASP A 23 -2.14 -17.88 -11.85
C ASP A 23 -1.12 -18.53 -10.89
N GLU A 24 -0.96 -19.84 -11.00
CA GLU A 24 -0.09 -20.62 -10.10
C GLU A 24 1.39 -20.30 -10.28
N GLU A 25 1.83 -19.93 -11.48
CA GLU A 25 3.22 -19.53 -11.73
C GLU A 25 3.51 -18.18 -11.06
N GLN A 26 2.58 -17.23 -11.22
CA GLN A 26 2.63 -15.93 -10.56
C GLN A 26 2.63 -16.07 -9.04
N ALA A 27 1.71 -16.88 -8.50
CA ALA A 27 1.63 -17.15 -7.07
C ALA A 27 2.95 -17.75 -6.54
N SER A 28 3.49 -18.76 -7.25
CA SER A 28 4.75 -19.42 -6.89
C SER A 28 5.94 -18.46 -6.91
N ARG A 29 6.03 -17.59 -7.92
CA ARG A 29 7.10 -16.58 -8.03
C ARG A 29 7.03 -15.57 -6.89
N ILE A 30 5.83 -15.11 -6.51
CA ILE A 30 5.61 -14.19 -5.39
C ILE A 30 5.99 -14.84 -4.06
N ILE A 31 5.50 -16.05 -3.81
CA ILE A 31 5.80 -16.79 -2.57
C ILE A 31 7.32 -17.03 -2.46
N SER A 32 7.97 -17.40 -3.56
CA SER A 32 9.42 -17.57 -3.62
C SER A 32 10.16 -16.28 -3.26
N HIS A 33 9.81 -15.16 -3.88
CA HIS A 33 10.40 -13.84 -3.58
C HIS A 33 10.22 -13.42 -2.12
N ILE A 34 9.05 -13.67 -1.54
CA ILE A 34 8.79 -13.36 -0.14
C ILE A 34 9.66 -14.23 0.77
N LYS A 35 9.81 -15.53 0.47
CA LYS A 35 10.65 -16.44 1.25
C LYS A 35 12.15 -16.10 1.15
N THR A 36 12.62 -15.62 0.01
CA THR A 36 14.03 -15.22 -0.16
C THR A 36 14.34 -13.89 0.51
N SER A 37 13.38 -12.97 0.59
CA SER A 37 13.52 -11.74 1.38
C SER A 37 13.09 -11.93 2.84
N ARG A 38 14.08 -12.09 3.74
CA ARG A 38 13.84 -12.22 5.19
C ARG A 38 12.91 -11.13 5.73
N SER A 39 13.08 -9.88 5.30
CA SER A 39 12.26 -8.76 5.76
C SER A 39 10.80 -8.94 5.34
N LEU A 40 10.54 -9.25 4.07
CA LEU A 40 9.16 -9.46 3.58
C LEU A 40 8.51 -10.66 4.29
N HIS A 41 9.25 -11.75 4.47
CA HIS A 41 8.76 -12.96 5.13
C HIS A 41 8.29 -12.71 6.57
N ILE A 42 9.07 -11.94 7.34
CA ILE A 42 8.75 -11.59 8.74
C ILE A 42 7.51 -10.69 8.77
N MET A 43 7.48 -9.67 7.93
CA MET A 43 6.37 -8.71 7.93
C MET A 43 5.04 -9.31 7.50
N CYS A 44 5.05 -10.23 6.54
CA CYS A 44 3.88 -10.99 6.13
C CYS A 44 3.29 -11.84 7.27
N HIS A 45 3.89 -11.86 8.46
CA HIS A 45 3.17 -12.31 9.66
C HIS A 45 1.94 -11.44 9.95
N ILE A 46 2.00 -10.12 9.72
CA ILE A 46 0.84 -9.25 9.94
C ILE A 46 0.00 -9.21 8.66
N PRO A 47 -1.31 -9.55 8.70
CA PRO A 47 -2.14 -9.68 7.50
C PRO A 47 -2.17 -8.45 6.59
N VAL A 48 -2.10 -7.24 7.15
CA VAL A 48 -2.05 -5.99 6.35
C VAL A 48 -0.82 -5.93 5.45
N PHE A 49 0.33 -6.46 5.91
CA PHE A 49 1.54 -6.52 5.08
C PHE A 49 1.40 -7.56 3.97
N CYS A 50 0.72 -8.69 4.20
CA CYS A 50 0.39 -9.60 3.10
C CYS A 50 -0.44 -8.90 2.01
N TRP A 51 -1.39 -8.05 2.40
CA TRP A 51 -2.19 -7.27 1.46
C TRP A 51 -1.38 -6.21 0.72
N ILE A 52 -0.53 -5.43 1.41
CA ILE A 52 0.37 -4.46 0.78
C ILE A 52 1.30 -5.17 -0.21
N THR A 53 1.91 -6.28 0.22
CA THR A 53 2.83 -7.05 -0.61
C THR A 53 2.16 -7.63 -1.84
N ALA A 54 0.97 -8.22 -1.71
CA ALA A 54 0.22 -8.70 -2.87
C ALA A 54 -0.10 -7.55 -3.84
N THR A 55 -0.58 -6.42 -3.32
CA THR A 55 -0.95 -5.24 -4.13
C THR A 55 0.23 -4.72 -4.94
N VAL A 56 1.39 -4.56 -4.31
CA VAL A 56 2.61 -4.06 -4.95
C VAL A 56 3.16 -5.05 -5.97
N LEU A 57 3.28 -6.34 -5.60
CA LEU A 57 3.85 -7.34 -6.49
C LEU A 57 2.94 -7.61 -7.70
N GLU A 58 1.62 -7.47 -7.55
CA GLU A 58 0.68 -7.55 -8.67
C GLU A 58 0.93 -6.46 -9.71
N ASP A 59 1.08 -5.19 -9.29
CA ASP A 59 1.34 -4.07 -10.20
C ASP A 59 2.71 -4.19 -10.87
N VAL A 60 3.75 -4.54 -10.10
CA VAL A 60 5.12 -4.66 -10.63
C VAL A 60 5.20 -5.80 -11.66
N LEU A 61 4.57 -6.95 -11.41
CA LEU A 61 4.59 -8.08 -12.34
C LEU A 61 3.78 -7.82 -13.62
N LYS A 62 2.70 -7.04 -13.54
CA LYS A 62 1.92 -6.65 -14.74
C LYS A 62 2.63 -5.61 -15.60
N THR A 63 3.48 -4.77 -15.01
CA THR A 63 4.07 -3.60 -15.69
C THR A 63 5.53 -3.77 -16.09
N ARG A 64 6.23 -4.77 -15.55
CA ARG A 64 7.64 -5.06 -15.89
C ARG A 64 7.83 -6.47 -16.41
N GLU A 65 8.19 -6.60 -17.68
CA GLU A 65 8.85 -7.79 -18.22
C GLU A 65 10.31 -7.82 -17.71
N GLY A 66 10.53 -8.35 -16.50
CA GLY A 66 11.88 -8.76 -16.06
C GLY A 66 12.65 -7.85 -15.11
N GLY A 67 12.01 -6.87 -14.46
CA GLY A 67 12.68 -6.08 -13.41
C GLY A 67 12.76 -6.78 -12.04
N GLU A 68 13.70 -6.38 -11.19
CA GLU A 68 13.78 -6.87 -9.80
C GLU A 68 12.54 -6.44 -9.00
N LEU A 69 12.03 -7.37 -8.19
CA LEU A 69 10.93 -7.11 -7.26
C LEU A 69 11.47 -6.36 -6.02
N PRO A 70 10.66 -5.49 -5.38
CA PRO A 70 11.06 -4.76 -4.18
C PRO A 70 11.56 -5.72 -3.09
N LYS A 71 12.72 -5.43 -2.52
CA LYS A 71 13.39 -6.28 -1.52
C LYS A 71 13.26 -5.70 -0.12
N THR A 72 13.20 -4.37 0.00
CA THR A 72 13.17 -3.66 1.28
C THR A 72 11.79 -3.13 1.63
N LEU A 73 11.62 -2.84 2.92
CA LEU A 73 10.45 -2.18 3.48
C LEU A 73 10.15 -0.84 2.80
N THR A 74 11.17 0.00 2.68
CA THR A 74 11.05 1.32 2.09
C THR A 74 10.65 1.22 0.61
N GLU A 75 11.25 0.30 -0.14
CA GLU A 75 10.84 0.05 -1.53
C GLU A 75 9.39 -0.40 -1.61
N MET A 76 8.95 -1.33 -0.74
CA MET A 76 7.55 -1.76 -0.69
C MET A 76 6.59 -0.57 -0.49
N TYR A 77 6.88 0.33 0.45
CA TYR A 77 6.04 1.50 0.70
C TYR A 77 6.10 2.52 -0.45
N ILE A 78 7.26 2.75 -1.06
CA ILE A 78 7.38 3.62 -2.24
C ILE A 78 6.53 3.07 -3.38
N HIS A 79 6.66 1.77 -3.68
CA HIS A 79 5.87 1.13 -4.72
C HIS A 79 4.38 1.13 -4.38
N PHE A 80 4.01 0.95 -3.12
CA PHE A 80 2.62 1.04 -2.67
C PHE A 80 2.05 2.43 -2.94
N LEU A 81 2.77 3.51 -2.63
CA LEU A 81 2.35 4.87 -2.95
C LEU A 81 2.19 5.11 -4.46
N VAL A 82 3.05 4.50 -5.29
CA VAL A 82 2.90 4.54 -6.75
C VAL A 82 1.61 3.86 -7.19
N VAL A 83 1.31 2.66 -6.66
CA VAL A 83 0.06 1.94 -6.98
C VAL A 83 -1.17 2.76 -6.57
N GLN A 84 -1.15 3.34 -5.37
CA GLN A 84 -2.25 4.18 -4.89
C GLN A 84 -2.45 5.43 -5.74
N SER A 85 -1.36 6.07 -6.18
CA SER A 85 -1.41 7.25 -7.04
C SER A 85 -2.00 6.92 -8.42
N LYS A 86 -1.65 5.77 -9.02
CA LYS A 86 -2.27 5.28 -10.27
C LYS A 86 -3.76 5.02 -10.10
N LEU A 87 -4.15 4.35 -9.01
CA LEU A 87 -5.55 4.05 -8.72
C LEU A 87 -6.39 5.32 -8.56
N LYS A 88 -5.83 6.37 -7.94
CA LYS A 88 -6.47 7.69 -7.86
C LYS A 88 -6.71 8.29 -9.23
N THR A 89 -5.68 8.36 -10.09
CA THR A 89 -5.81 8.96 -11.43
C THR A 89 -6.88 8.27 -12.27
N ILE A 90 -6.95 6.94 -12.22
CA ILE A 90 -7.98 6.16 -12.94
C ILE A 90 -9.38 6.39 -12.36
N LYS A 91 -9.52 6.40 -11.02
CA LYS A 91 -10.84 6.46 -10.37
C LYS A 91 -11.44 7.87 -10.31
N TYR A 92 -10.63 8.92 -10.22
CA TYR A 92 -11.09 10.28 -9.94
C TYR A 92 -10.82 11.26 -11.07
N ASP A 93 -9.62 11.24 -11.64
CA ASP A 93 -9.21 12.22 -12.66
C ASP A 93 -9.69 11.84 -14.08
N GLY A 94 -10.32 10.66 -14.24
CA GLY A 94 -10.72 10.12 -15.55
C GLY A 94 -9.53 9.84 -16.48
N GLY A 95 -8.32 9.82 -15.92
CA GLY A 95 -7.07 9.67 -16.65
C GLY A 95 -6.86 8.24 -17.15
N SER A 96 -5.93 8.11 -18.09
CA SER A 96 -5.51 6.81 -18.60
C SER A 96 -4.47 6.22 -17.66
N GLY A 97 -4.45 4.89 -17.45
CA GLY A 97 -3.43 4.23 -16.61
C GLY A 97 -1.97 4.40 -17.08
N THR A 98 -1.75 5.15 -18.17
CA THR A 98 -0.47 5.53 -18.75
C THR A 98 0.03 6.92 -18.33
N ASP A 99 -0.75 7.70 -17.59
CA ASP A 99 -0.33 9.02 -17.12
C ASP A 99 0.88 8.92 -16.16
N PRO A 100 1.76 9.95 -16.11
CA PRO A 100 2.88 9.96 -15.19
C PRO A 100 2.40 9.78 -13.75
N HIS A 101 2.76 8.65 -13.15
CA HIS A 101 2.42 8.28 -11.77
C HIS A 101 2.73 9.39 -10.75
N TRP A 102 3.77 10.19 -11.01
CA TRP A 102 4.17 11.36 -10.22
C TRP A 102 3.79 12.69 -10.88
N SER A 103 2.50 12.95 -11.08
CA SER A 103 2.03 14.27 -11.49
C SER A 103 2.34 15.33 -10.42
N PRO A 104 2.42 16.62 -10.78
CA PRO A 104 2.58 17.71 -9.81
C PRO A 104 1.51 17.66 -8.69
N GLU A 105 0.28 17.31 -9.04
CA GLU A 105 -0.85 17.20 -8.12
C GLU A 105 -0.67 16.02 -7.15
N ASN A 106 -0.25 14.85 -7.65
CA ASN A 106 0.01 13.68 -6.80
C ASN A 106 1.19 13.91 -5.85
N ARG A 107 2.25 14.58 -6.31
CA ARG A 107 3.39 14.97 -5.46
C ARG A 107 2.96 15.91 -4.35
N LYS A 108 2.25 16.99 -4.69
CA LYS A 108 1.73 17.96 -3.73
C LYS A 108 0.81 17.32 -2.69
N MET A 109 -0.04 16.39 -3.14
CA MET A 109 -0.91 15.63 -2.24
C MET A 109 -0.09 14.80 -1.25
N ILE A 110 0.85 13.98 -1.73
CA ILE A 110 1.69 13.12 -0.87
C ILE A 110 2.52 13.94 0.12
N GLU A 111 3.06 15.08 -0.30
CA GLU A 111 3.76 16.01 0.60
C GLU A 111 2.82 16.57 1.69
N SER A 112 1.60 16.97 1.32
CA SER A 112 0.61 17.49 2.26
C SER A 112 0.17 16.41 3.28
N LEU A 113 -0.02 15.18 2.81
CA LEU A 113 -0.31 14.02 3.64
C LEU A 113 0.84 13.70 4.60
N GLY A 114 2.08 13.70 4.10
CA GLY A 114 3.27 13.47 4.92
C GLY A 114 3.43 14.52 6.01
N LYS A 115 3.19 15.79 5.67
CA LYS A 115 3.21 16.91 6.63
C LYS A 115 2.13 16.72 7.70
N LEU A 116 0.89 16.44 7.32
CA LEU A 116 -0.20 16.22 8.28
C LEU A 116 0.11 15.07 9.23
N ALA A 117 0.56 13.93 8.69
CA ALA A 117 0.92 12.76 9.50
C ALA A 117 2.04 13.08 10.48
N PHE A 118 3.07 13.82 10.05
CA PHE A 118 4.17 14.24 10.92
C PHE A 118 3.69 15.17 12.05
N ASP A 119 2.93 16.22 11.71
CA ASP A 119 2.46 17.22 12.66
C ASP A 119 1.54 16.60 13.73
N GLN A 120 0.67 15.67 13.34
CA GLN A 120 -0.24 14.99 14.27
C GLN A 120 0.49 13.94 15.12
N LEU A 121 1.45 13.22 14.53
CA LEU A 121 2.28 12.27 15.28
C LEU A 121 3.08 12.98 16.39
N GLN A 122 3.61 14.18 16.12
CA GLN A 122 4.28 15.00 17.16
C GLN A 122 3.35 15.39 18.31
N LYS A 123 2.05 15.53 18.04
CA LYS A 123 1.01 15.81 19.05
C LYS A 123 0.49 14.55 19.75
N GLY A 124 0.90 13.36 19.30
CA GLY A 124 0.38 12.08 19.79
C GLY A 124 -0.99 11.69 19.22
N ASN A 125 -1.44 12.37 18.17
CA ASN A 125 -2.72 12.12 17.52
C ASN A 125 -2.55 11.09 16.39
N LEU A 126 -3.37 10.04 16.42
CA LEU A 126 -3.38 8.98 15.40
C LEU A 126 -4.66 8.99 14.55
N ILE A 127 -5.65 9.80 14.95
CA ILE A 127 -6.94 9.94 14.27
C ILE A 127 -6.98 11.33 13.65
N PHE A 128 -7.36 11.39 12.37
CA PHE A 128 -7.49 12.62 11.61
C PHE A 128 -8.96 12.92 11.38
N TYR A 129 -9.37 14.16 11.61
CA TYR A 129 -10.69 14.65 11.29
C TYR A 129 -10.68 15.38 9.95
N GLU A 130 -11.87 15.58 9.36
CA GLU A 130 -12.03 16.34 8.12
C GLU A 130 -11.43 17.76 8.20
N SER A 131 -11.48 18.38 9.39
CA SER A 131 -10.85 19.68 9.65
C SER A 131 -9.35 19.64 9.47
N ASP A 132 -8.67 18.57 9.93
CA ASP A 132 -7.22 18.43 9.82
C ASP A 132 -6.78 18.31 8.35
N LEU A 133 -7.57 17.57 7.55
CA LEU A 133 -7.35 17.42 6.11
C LEU A 133 -7.53 18.77 5.40
N THR A 134 -8.60 19.49 5.74
CA THR A 134 -8.90 20.79 5.11
C THR A 134 -7.85 21.85 5.46
N GLU A 135 -7.37 21.89 6.71
CA GLU A 135 -6.30 22.80 7.15
C GLU A 135 -4.98 22.52 6.41
N CYS A 136 -4.71 21.26 6.08
CA CYS A 136 -3.55 20.88 5.27
C CYS A 136 -3.78 21.01 3.75
N GLY A 137 -4.89 21.61 3.33
CA GLY A 137 -5.20 21.85 1.91
C GLY A 137 -5.52 20.58 1.12
N ILE A 138 -5.93 19.51 1.80
CA ILE A 138 -6.29 18.23 1.20
C ILE A 138 -7.80 18.21 0.95
N ASP A 139 -8.21 17.98 -0.30
CA ASP A 139 -9.60 17.70 -0.62
C ASP A 139 -9.99 16.33 -0.03
N ILE A 140 -10.97 16.32 0.88
CA ILE A 140 -11.49 15.13 1.57
C ILE A 140 -11.92 14.06 0.56
N ARG A 141 -12.52 14.48 -0.57
CA ARG A 141 -12.93 13.54 -1.64
C ARG A 141 -11.71 12.91 -2.30
N ALA A 142 -10.64 13.67 -2.52
CA ALA A 142 -9.39 13.13 -3.06
C ALA A 142 -8.67 12.21 -2.06
N ALA A 143 -8.72 12.50 -0.75
CA ALA A 143 -8.15 11.66 0.30
C ALA A 143 -8.89 10.30 0.41
N SER A 144 -10.21 10.30 0.26
CA SER A 144 -11.02 9.07 0.31
C SER A 144 -10.67 8.04 -0.77
N VAL A 145 -10.09 8.50 -1.90
CA VAL A 145 -9.70 7.66 -3.03
C VAL A 145 -8.40 6.90 -2.76
N TYR A 146 -7.57 7.36 -1.82
CA TYR A 146 -6.41 6.63 -1.30
C TYR A 146 -6.82 5.53 -0.32
N SER A 147 -7.76 4.66 -0.74
CA SER A 147 -8.21 3.50 0.01
C SER A 147 -7.01 2.58 0.29
N GLY A 148 -6.51 2.60 1.52
CA GLY A 148 -5.28 1.90 1.93
C GLY A 148 -4.18 2.80 2.50
N VAL A 149 -4.27 4.13 2.32
CA VAL A 149 -3.48 5.13 3.07
C VAL A 149 -4.34 5.74 4.17
N PHE A 150 -5.63 5.99 3.89
CA PHE A 150 -6.64 6.28 4.89
C PHE A 150 -7.55 5.09 5.10
N THR A 151 -7.90 4.86 6.36
CA THR A 151 -8.98 3.97 6.78
C THR A 151 -10.04 4.84 7.45
N ALA A 152 -11.26 4.82 6.92
CA ALA A 152 -12.39 5.45 7.58
C ALA A 152 -12.91 4.52 8.67
N ASP A 153 -12.96 5.00 9.91
CA ASP A 153 -13.79 4.38 10.94
C ASP A 153 -15.24 4.84 10.69
N LEU A 154 -16.12 3.89 10.38
CA LEU A 154 -17.57 4.10 10.25
C LEU A 154 -18.24 4.15 11.62
#